data_AF-A0A9E5NDH5-F1
#
_entry.id   AF-A0A9E5NDH5-F1
#
_cell.length_a   1.000
_cell.length_b   1.000
_cell.length_c   1.000
_cell.angle_alpha   90.00
_cell.angle_beta   90.00
_cell.angle_gamma   90.00
#
_symmetry.space_group_name_H-M   'P 1'
#
loop_
_entity.id
_entity.type
_entity.pdbx_description
1 polymer ?
#
loop_
_entity_poly.entity_id
_entity_poly.type
_entity_poly.pdbx_seq_one_letter_code
_entity_poly.pdbx_strand_id
1 'polypeptide(L)'
;MGVQELPQGVLPGTISLVFGHPDPTTLPVDGLRAATEAVLRGPQARLALQYGPEQGTPALIDYLVEKLNREEGLGLTGDNLMLVAGSVHAVDMIARLYAGHDGVVLVEAPTYHDALHVFRDHGVD
;
A
#
# COMPACT_ATOMS: atom_id res chain seq x y z
N MET A 1 -7.99 -27.26 -23.31
CA MET A 1 -8.17 -27.02 -21.87
C MET A 1 -6.81 -26.57 -21.34
N GLY A 2 -6.51 -25.28 -21.50
CA GLY A 2 -5.21 -24.73 -21.14
C GLY A 2 -5.14 -24.58 -19.63
N VAL A 3 -4.19 -25.25 -18.99
CA VAL A 3 -3.84 -25.01 -17.59
C VAL A 3 -3.37 -23.56 -17.48
N GLN A 4 -4.22 -22.73 -16.87
CA GLN A 4 -3.83 -21.38 -16.51
C GLN A 4 -2.78 -21.52 -15.41
N GLU A 5 -1.52 -21.27 -15.74
CA GLU A 5 -0.48 -21.11 -14.72
C GLU A 5 -0.96 -20.04 -13.75
N LEU A 6 -1.27 -20.46 -12.52
CA LEU A 6 -1.58 -19.51 -11.47
C LEU A 6 -0.28 -18.74 -11.19
N PRO A 7 -0.31 -17.40 -11.19
CA PRO A 7 0.90 -16.58 -11.10
C PRO A 7 1.76 -16.83 -9.85
N GLN A 8 1.25 -17.60 -8.88
CA GLN A 8 1.95 -17.96 -7.64
C GLN A 8 2.68 -19.32 -7.67
N GLY A 9 2.91 -19.93 -8.84
CA GLY A 9 3.64 -21.20 -8.93
C GLY A 9 2.88 -22.41 -8.37
N VAL A 10 1.54 -22.35 -8.41
CA VAL A 10 0.67 -23.41 -7.91
C VAL A 10 0.52 -24.51 -8.97
N LEU A 11 0.64 -25.77 -8.55
CA LEU A 11 0.51 -26.92 -9.44
C LEU A 11 -0.89 -27.00 -10.08
N PRO A 12 -0.99 -27.41 -11.36
CA PRO A 12 -2.27 -27.65 -12.01
C PRO A 12 -3.20 -28.57 -11.22
N GLY A 13 -4.49 -28.22 -11.14
CA GLY A 13 -5.50 -28.99 -10.41
C GLY A 13 -5.54 -28.73 -8.89
N THR A 14 -4.69 -27.82 -8.38
CA THR A 14 -4.70 -27.44 -6.97
C THR A 14 -5.67 -26.28 -6.72
N ILE A 15 -6.40 -26.36 -5.61
CA ILE A 15 -7.15 -25.22 -5.04
C ILE A 15 -6.29 -24.63 -3.92
N SER A 16 -5.67 -23.48 -4.18
CA SER A 16 -4.87 -22.76 -3.17
C SER A 16 -5.74 -21.82 -2.35
N LEU A 17 -5.73 -21.99 -1.03
CA LEU A 17 -6.39 -21.11 -0.05
C LEU A 17 -5.37 -20.32 0.81
N VAL A 18 -4.12 -20.26 0.36
CA VAL A 18 -2.99 -19.75 1.15
C VAL A 18 -2.80 -18.24 1.02
N PHE A 19 -3.09 -17.68 -0.16
CA PHE A 19 -2.77 -16.29 -0.46
C PHE A 19 -4.01 -15.39 -0.35
N GLY A 20 -3.87 -14.27 0.34
CA GLY A 20 -4.89 -13.22 0.45
C GLY A 20 -4.90 -12.23 -0.72
N HIS A 21 -4.49 -12.64 -1.92
CA HIS A 21 -4.49 -11.75 -3.08
C HIS A 21 -5.93 -11.52 -3.59
N PRO A 22 -6.26 -10.30 -4.04
CA PRO A 22 -7.53 -10.05 -4.70
C PRO A 22 -7.62 -10.86 -6.00
N ASP A 23 -8.84 -11.23 -6.38
CA ASP A 23 -9.11 -11.85 -7.68
C ASP A 23 -8.70 -10.88 -8.81
N PRO A 24 -7.78 -11.27 -9.71
CA PRO A 24 -7.33 -10.40 -10.81
C PRO A 24 -8.45 -9.86 -11.70
N THR A 25 -9.57 -10.58 -11.82
CA THR A 25 -10.72 -10.16 -12.63
C THR A 25 -11.48 -8.99 -12.02
N THR A 26 -11.28 -8.72 -10.73
CA THR A 26 -11.90 -7.59 -10.02
C THR A 26 -11.10 -6.30 -10.13
N LEU A 27 -9.88 -6.37 -10.67
CA LEU A 27 -9.01 -5.20 -10.80
C LEU A 27 -9.52 -4.27 -11.92
N PRO A 28 -9.71 -2.96 -11.64
CA PRO A 28 -10.38 -2.03 -12.56
C PRO A 28 -9.44 -1.53 -13.66
N VAL A 29 -8.99 -2.42 -14.55
CA VAL A 29 -8.00 -2.12 -15.61
C VAL A 29 -8.43 -0.93 -16.49
N ASP A 30 -9.68 -0.92 -16.96
CA ASP A 30 -10.19 0.14 -17.82
C ASP A 30 -10.33 1.47 -17.07
N GLY A 31 -10.72 1.43 -15.80
CA GLY A 31 -10.80 2.61 -14.94
C GLY A 31 -9.44 3.25 -14.70
N LEU A 32 -8.42 2.43 -14.39
CA LEU A 32 -7.04 2.90 -14.23
C LEU A 32 -6.51 3.50 -15.53
N ARG A 33 -6.76 2.86 -16.68
CA ARG A 33 -6.38 3.39 -17.99
C ARG A 33 -6.98 4.76 -18.25
N ALA A 34 -8.29 4.90 -18.05
CA ALA A 34 -9.00 6.16 -18.26
C ALA A 34 -8.48 7.27 -17.33
N ALA A 35 -8.24 6.97 -16.05
CA ALA A 35 -7.70 7.92 -15.09
C ALA A 35 -6.29 8.38 -15.48
N THR A 36 -5.40 7.46 -15.86
CA THR A 36 -4.06 7.80 -16.34
C THR A 36 -4.11 8.67 -17.59
N GLU A 37 -4.96 8.31 -18.57
CA GLU A 37 -5.12 9.10 -19.80
C GLU A 37 -5.62 10.52 -19.50
N ALA A 38 -6.60 10.67 -18.60
CA ALA A 38 -7.13 11.97 -18.20
C ALA A 38 -6.04 12.88 -17.61
N VAL A 39 -5.18 12.34 -16.74
CA VAL A 39 -4.05 13.09 -16.16
C VAL A 39 -3.04 13.49 -17.24
N LEU A 40 -2.66 12.56 -18.12
CA LEU A 40 -1.64 12.79 -19.16
C LEU A 40 -2.10 13.71 -20.29
N ARG A 41 -3.41 13.83 -20.53
CA ARG A 41 -3.98 14.83 -21.47
C ARG A 41 -4.25 16.17 -20.81
N GLY A 42 -4.33 16.20 -19.49
CA GLY A 42 -4.68 17.38 -18.72
C GLY A 42 -3.53 18.38 -18.54
N PRO A 43 -3.82 19.57 -17.98
CA PRO A 43 -2.81 20.60 -17.72
C PRO A 43 -1.72 20.15 -16.72
N GLN A 44 -2.01 19.13 -15.89
CA GLN A 44 -1.09 18.60 -14.89
C GLN A 44 -0.17 17.49 -15.40
N ALA A 45 -0.22 17.13 -16.69
CA ALA A 45 0.52 16.00 -17.25
C ALA A 45 2.03 16.05 -16.95
N ARG A 46 2.66 17.22 -17.10
CA ARG A 46 4.09 17.39 -16.82
C ARG A 46 4.41 17.32 -15.33
N LEU A 47 3.55 17.89 -14.49
CA LEU A 47 3.73 17.87 -13.03
C LEU A 47 3.59 16.44 -12.48
N ALA A 48 2.64 15.66 -13.01
CA ALA A 48 2.42 14.27 -12.63
C ALA A 48 3.63 13.35 -12.94
N LEU A 49 4.54 13.76 -13.82
CA LEU A 49 5.75 13.03 -14.19
C LEU A 49 7.03 13.57 -13.53
N GLN A 50 6.90 14.62 -12.71
CA GLN A 50 8.03 15.24 -12.01
C GLN A 50 8.09 14.76 -10.56
N TYR A 51 9.26 14.93 -9.92
CA TYR A 51 9.38 14.77 -8.47
C TYR A 51 8.29 15.57 -7.74
N GLY A 52 7.61 14.88 -6.81
CA GLY A 52 6.55 15.45 -5.98
C GLY A 52 7.01 15.77 -4.57
N PRO A 53 6.12 16.34 -3.74
CA PRO A 53 6.36 16.59 -2.32
C PRO A 53 6.62 15.29 -1.54
N GLU A 54 7.43 15.35 -0.48
CA GLU A 54 7.73 14.19 0.38
C GLU A 54 6.48 13.53 0.98
N GLN A 55 5.47 14.34 1.30
CA GLN A 55 4.22 13.88 1.90
C GLN A 55 3.31 13.13 0.91
N GLY A 56 3.49 13.38 -0.39
CA GLY A 56 2.65 12.86 -1.46
C GLY A 56 1.91 13.95 -2.25
N THR A 57 1.10 13.53 -3.22
CA THR A 57 0.33 14.45 -4.08
C THR A 57 -0.75 15.17 -3.27
N PRO A 58 -0.74 16.53 -3.19
CA PRO A 58 -1.68 17.27 -2.34
C PRO A 58 -3.16 16.96 -2.61
N ALA A 59 -3.55 16.88 -3.89
CA ALA A 59 -4.93 16.57 -4.26
C ALA A 59 -5.41 15.19 -3.77
N LEU A 60 -4.49 14.21 -3.66
CA LEU A 60 -4.82 12.89 -3.10
C LEU A 60 -4.89 12.95 -1.56
N ILE A 61 -4.01 13.71 -0.92
CA ILE A 61 -4.07 13.95 0.53
C ILE A 61 -5.41 14.59 0.90
N ASP A 62 -5.82 15.67 0.23
CA ASP A 62 -7.09 16.35 0.50
C ASP A 62 -8.28 15.41 0.35
N TYR A 63 -8.31 14.63 -0.74
CA TYR A 63 -9.35 13.62 -0.96
C TYR A 63 -9.39 12.57 0.17
N LEU A 64 -8.23 12.09 0.64
CA LEU A 64 -8.16 11.10 1.70
C LEU A 64 -8.59 11.68 3.06
N VAL A 65 -8.21 12.92 3.37
CA VAL A 65 -8.67 13.63 4.57
C VAL A 65 -10.20 13.71 4.59
N GLU A 66 -10.79 14.20 3.50
CA GLU A 66 -12.25 14.31 3.38
C GLU A 66 -12.93 12.94 3.50
N LYS A 67 -12.39 11.92 2.82
CA LYS A 67 -12.92 10.56 2.86
C LYS A 67 -12.90 9.99 4.29
N LEU A 68 -11.75 10.04 4.96
CA LEU A 68 -11.57 9.47 6.29
C LEU A 68 -12.39 10.23 7.33
N ASN A 69 -12.47 11.55 7.24
CA ASN A 69 -13.32 12.33 8.14
C ASN A 69 -14.80 12.02 7.95
N ARG A 70 -15.24 11.82 6.71
CA ARG A 70 -16.63 11.45 6.42
C ARG A 70 -16.99 10.04 6.90
N GLU A 71 -16.09 9.07 6.72
CA GLU A 71 -16.38 7.66 6.97
C GLU A 71 -16.06 7.23 8.41
N GLU A 72 -15.00 7.78 9.00
CA GLU A 72 -14.45 7.38 10.31
C GLU A 72 -14.55 8.49 11.37
N GLY A 73 -14.87 9.74 11.01
CA GLY A 73 -15.11 10.83 11.97
C GLY A 73 -13.85 11.33 12.70
N LEU A 74 -12.68 11.18 12.10
CA LEU A 74 -11.38 11.34 12.78
C LEU A 74 -10.88 12.79 12.97
N GLY A 75 -11.48 13.78 12.31
CA GLY A 75 -11.06 15.19 12.42
C GLY A 75 -9.64 15.48 11.91
N LEU A 76 -9.17 14.72 10.92
CA LEU A 76 -7.84 14.81 10.34
C LEU A 76 -7.65 16.10 9.52
N THR A 77 -6.41 16.59 9.48
CA THR A 77 -5.91 17.56 8.51
C THR A 77 -4.90 16.91 7.57
N GLY A 78 -4.47 17.64 6.54
CA GLY A 78 -3.43 17.16 5.61
C GLY A 78 -2.17 16.69 6.35
N ASP A 79 -1.73 17.44 7.36
CA ASP A 79 -0.53 17.17 8.16
C ASP A 79 -0.55 15.83 8.91
N ASN A 80 -1.72 15.18 9.02
CA ASN A 80 -1.85 13.86 9.63
C ASN A 80 -1.59 12.70 8.66
N LEU A 81 -1.46 12.96 7.35
CA LEU A 81 -1.33 11.93 6.32
C LEU A 81 -0.02 12.04 5.55
N MET A 82 0.54 10.89 5.20
CA MET A 82 1.65 10.75 4.26
C MET A 82 1.40 9.55 3.36
N LEU A 83 1.63 9.70 2.06
CA LEU A 83 1.57 8.58 1.12
C LEU A 83 2.80 7.70 1.26
N VAL A 84 2.58 6.38 1.35
CA VAL A 84 3.63 5.37 1.40
C VAL A 84 3.43 4.34 0.29
N ALA A 85 4.49 3.60 -0.02
CA ALA A 85 4.47 2.51 -1.01
C ALA A 85 3.90 1.22 -0.41
N GLY A 86 2.67 1.29 0.10
CA GLY A 86 1.98 0.18 0.77
C GLY A 86 2.32 0.03 2.26
N SER A 87 1.55 -0.83 2.94
CA SER A 87 1.61 -0.95 4.40
C SER A 87 2.96 -1.45 4.93
N VAL A 88 3.66 -2.32 4.19
CA VAL A 88 4.98 -2.80 4.60
C VAL A 88 6.02 -1.67 4.61
N HIS A 89 5.93 -0.70 3.68
CA HIS A 89 6.79 0.49 3.73
C HIS A 89 6.48 1.35 4.97
N ALA A 90 5.20 1.52 5.34
CA ALA A 90 4.87 2.23 6.58
C ALA A 90 5.44 1.51 7.82
N VAL A 91 5.31 0.19 7.91
CA VAL A 91 5.87 -0.59 9.04
C VAL A 91 7.39 -0.45 9.09
N ASP A 92 8.06 -0.51 7.95
CA ASP A 92 9.51 -0.30 7.85
C ASP A 92 9.93 1.09 8.31
N MET A 93 9.23 2.14 7.89
CA MET A 93 9.49 3.51 8.38
C MET A 93 9.32 3.62 9.90
N ILE A 94 8.25 3.04 10.45
CA ILE A 94 7.98 3.06 11.89
C ILE A 94 9.08 2.33 12.66
N ALA A 95 9.49 1.14 12.21
CA ALA A 95 10.56 0.37 12.83
C ALA A 95 11.90 1.15 12.85
N ARG A 96 12.26 1.78 11.72
CA ARG A 96 13.47 2.60 11.58
C ARG A 96 13.48 3.81 12.51
N LEU A 97 12.35 4.48 12.65
CA LEU A 97 12.25 5.74 13.40
C LEU A 97 12.12 5.51 14.91
N TYR A 98 11.48 4.42 15.33
CA TYR A 98 11.04 4.26 16.72
C TYR A 98 11.57 3.02 17.45
N ALA A 99 11.87 1.91 16.77
CA ALA A 99 12.34 0.70 17.44
C ALA A 99 13.86 0.71 17.64
N GLY A 100 14.62 1.06 16.59
CA GLY A 100 16.08 1.01 16.60
C GLY A 100 16.63 -0.42 16.69
N HIS A 101 17.96 -0.55 16.60
CA HIS A 101 18.63 -1.83 16.79
C HIS A 101 18.50 -2.30 18.25
N ASP A 102 18.26 -3.59 18.47
CA ASP A 102 18.00 -4.20 19.78
C ASP A 102 16.73 -3.69 20.49
N GLY A 103 15.85 -3.00 19.76
CA GLY A 103 14.53 -2.60 20.24
C GLY A 103 13.60 -3.80 20.39
N VAL A 104 12.53 -3.63 21.18
CA VAL A 104 11.48 -4.64 21.35
C VAL A 104 10.15 -4.11 20.79
N VAL A 105 9.50 -4.87 19.91
CA VAL A 105 8.18 -4.52 19.36
C VAL A 105 7.14 -5.55 19.77
N LEU A 106 6.10 -5.09 20.47
CA LEU A 106 4.98 -5.94 20.87
C LEU A 106 4.02 -6.16 19.69
N VAL A 107 3.70 -7.43 19.42
CA VAL A 107 2.76 -7.84 18.38
C VAL A 107 1.73 -8.84 18.92
N GLU A 108 0.60 -8.95 18.23
CA GLU A 108 -0.41 -9.97 18.51
C GLU A 108 0.05 -11.37 18.08
N ALA A 109 -0.59 -12.43 18.58
CA ALA A 109 -0.36 -13.80 18.16
C ALA A 109 -1.70 -14.49 17.81
N PRO A 110 -2.03 -14.67 16.51
CA PRO A 110 -1.20 -14.42 15.33
C PRO A 110 -1.10 -12.93 14.92
N THR A 111 -0.09 -12.59 14.12
CA THR A 111 0.11 -11.26 13.51
C THR A 111 0.40 -11.36 12.01
N TYR A 112 0.48 -10.20 11.34
CA TYR A 112 0.83 -10.12 9.93
C TYR A 112 2.30 -10.47 9.68
N HIS A 113 2.54 -11.59 9.00
CA HIS A 113 3.86 -12.19 8.87
C HIS A 113 4.95 -11.29 8.24
N ASP A 114 4.60 -10.42 7.28
CA ASP A 114 5.60 -9.53 6.66
C ASP A 114 6.12 -8.46 7.62
N ALA A 115 5.33 -8.07 8.63
CA ALA A 115 5.82 -7.16 9.67
C ALA A 115 6.97 -7.80 10.47
N LEU A 116 6.91 -9.12 10.72
CA LEU A 116 7.97 -9.85 11.41
C LEU A 116 9.25 -9.98 10.57
N HIS A 117 9.15 -9.93 9.23
CA HIS A 117 10.33 -9.83 8.36
C HIS A 117 10.99 -8.46 8.53
N VAL A 118 10.20 -7.39 8.48
CA VAL A 118 10.68 -6.02 8.66
C VAL A 118 11.39 -5.86 10.02
N PHE A 119 10.79 -6.31 11.12
CA PHE A 119 11.41 -6.17 12.45
C PHE A 119 12.75 -6.89 12.55
N ARG A 120 12.85 -8.12 12.03
CA ARG A 120 14.13 -8.86 11.97
C ARG A 120 15.18 -8.13 11.14
N ASP A 121 14.80 -7.53 10.02
CA ASP A 121 15.73 -6.76 9.17
C ASP A 121 16.30 -5.54 9.90
N HIS A 122 15.56 -4.98 10.86
CA HIS A 122 16.01 -3.88 11.73
C HIS A 122 16.75 -4.36 12.99
N GLY A 123 16.88 -5.68 13.21
CA GLY A 123 17.46 -6.24 14.43
C GLY A 123 16.61 -5.95 15.67
N VAL A 124 15.30 -5.92 15.49
CA VAL A 124 14.30 -5.76 16.56
C VAL A 124 13.84 -7.15 17.00
N ASP A 125 13.68 -7.32 18.31
CA ASP A 125 13.09 -8.51 18.95
C ASP A 125 11.55 -8.42 19.03
#